data_AF-A0A496VWY8-F1
#
_entry.id   AF-A0A496VWY8-F1
#
_cell.length_a   1.000
_cell.length_b   1.000
_cell.length_c   1.000
_cell.angle_alpha   90.00
_cell.angle_beta   90.00
_cell.angle_gamma   90.00
#
_symmetry.space_group_name_H-M   'P 1'
#
loop_
_entity.id
_entity.type
_entity.pdbx_description
1 polymer ?
#
loop_
_entity_poly.entity_id
_entity_poly.type
_entity_poly.pdbx_seq_one_letter_code
_entity_poly.pdbx_strand_id
1 'polypeptide(L)'
;MFKKKTLFVLLLCVSVYHLAACSSVVRQHALVVGIDNYKQADDRLKGAVNDAKLLTKSLRDNQVILPNERVLLDEQATRANVIQAWRNMLAQANPGDTLIFTYAGHGSQKEDAEPKDEPDKQDETLVLYDDEISDDELTDLFIKAKAYNILFLADACHAAGLTRDGEPATCRSRFADTTFHRQASPLSTIEISTLGDEQENTARLNHLTFISAADSDNVSVCEYTFEDGQAHGALSWFFAKALAGYADGNHNKGLERDELNFI
;
A
#
# COMPACT_ATOMS: atom_id res chain seq x y z
N MET A 1 -59.44 -12.41 -58.76
CA MET A 1 -58.08 -12.89 -59.10
C MET A 1 -57.08 -11.80 -58.74
N PHE A 2 -56.18 -12.09 -57.78
CA PHE A 2 -54.79 -11.59 -57.60
C PHE A 2 -54.49 -10.10 -57.89
N LYS A 3 -53.86 -9.28 -57.03
CA LYS A 3 -52.96 -9.52 -55.89
C LYS A 3 -52.78 -8.20 -55.13
N LYS A 4 -52.82 -8.24 -53.79
CA LYS A 4 -52.39 -7.16 -52.89
C LYS A 4 -50.93 -6.79 -53.22
N LYS A 5 -50.62 -5.52 -53.43
CA LYS A 5 -49.23 -5.03 -53.38
C LYS A 5 -49.04 -4.35 -52.03
N THR A 6 -48.42 -5.11 -51.15
CA THR A 6 -48.01 -4.76 -49.80
C THR A 6 -47.07 -3.55 -49.82
N LEU A 7 -47.46 -2.53 -49.07
CA LEU A 7 -46.65 -1.40 -48.67
C LEU A 7 -45.48 -1.92 -47.81
N PHE A 8 -44.26 -1.89 -48.34
CA PHE A 8 -43.04 -2.21 -47.61
C PHE A 8 -42.44 -0.89 -47.08
N VAL A 9 -42.91 -0.44 -45.92
CA VAL A 9 -42.20 0.58 -45.15
C VAL A 9 -41.04 -0.15 -44.47
N LEU A 10 -39.88 -0.14 -45.13
CA LEU A 10 -38.63 -0.56 -44.51
C LEU A 10 -38.18 0.59 -43.60
N LEU A 11 -38.76 0.66 -42.40
CA LEU A 11 -38.25 1.50 -41.32
C LEU A 11 -36.93 0.86 -40.88
N LEU A 12 -35.83 1.31 -41.48
CA LEU A 12 -34.48 1.11 -40.97
C LEU A 12 -34.43 1.80 -39.61
N CYS A 13 -34.90 1.12 -38.57
CA CYS A 13 -34.38 1.31 -37.22
C CYS A 13 -32.91 0.90 -37.29
N VAL A 14 -32.07 1.82 -37.73
CA VAL A 14 -30.67 1.84 -37.31
C VAL A 14 -30.77 2.04 -35.81
N SER A 15 -30.87 0.93 -35.08
CA SER A 15 -30.58 0.91 -33.66
C SER A 15 -29.13 1.32 -33.57
N VAL A 16 -28.93 2.62 -33.43
CA VAL A 16 -27.68 3.18 -32.96
C VAL A 16 -27.54 2.62 -31.54
N TYR A 17 -26.97 1.42 -31.45
CA TYR A 17 -26.31 0.97 -30.25
C TYR A 17 -25.12 1.93 -30.10
N HIS A 18 -25.39 3.12 -29.56
CA HIS A 18 -24.38 3.83 -28.80
C HIS A 18 -24.02 2.85 -27.68
N LEU A 19 -23.01 2.01 -27.92
CA LEU A 19 -22.09 1.70 -26.84
C LEU A 19 -21.56 3.07 -26.43
N ALA A 20 -22.26 3.70 -25.49
CA ALA A 20 -21.61 4.64 -24.62
C ALA A 20 -20.50 3.83 -23.99
N ALA A 21 -19.30 3.93 -24.56
CA ALA A 21 -18.09 3.60 -23.85
C ALA A 21 -18.13 4.51 -22.62
N CYS A 22 -18.68 3.98 -21.53
CA CYS A 22 -18.55 4.60 -20.24
C CYS A 22 -17.04 4.54 -19.99
N SER A 23 -16.33 5.64 -20.29
CA SER A 23 -15.00 5.82 -19.76
C SER A 23 -15.18 5.80 -18.25
N SER A 24 -14.95 4.63 -17.64
CA SER A 24 -14.81 4.53 -16.20
C SER A 24 -13.64 5.43 -15.86
N VAL A 25 -13.94 6.59 -15.25
CA VAL A 25 -12.91 7.42 -14.65
C VAL A 25 -12.19 6.53 -13.66
N VAL A 26 -10.93 6.22 -13.93
CA VAL A 26 -10.07 5.47 -13.00
C VAL A 26 -9.99 6.29 -11.72
N ARG A 27 -10.40 5.70 -10.60
CA ARG A 27 -10.39 6.35 -9.29
C ARG A 27 -9.23 5.84 -8.46
N GLN A 28 -8.85 6.65 -7.48
CA GLN A 28 -7.84 6.31 -6.50
C GLN A 28 -8.51 6.15 -5.13
N HIS A 29 -8.18 5.07 -4.44
CA HIS A 29 -8.65 4.75 -3.10
C HIS A 29 -7.44 4.58 -2.19
N ALA A 30 -7.50 5.04 -0.94
CA ALA A 30 -6.36 4.88 -0.02
C ALA A 30 -6.67 4.20 1.32
N LEU A 31 -5.67 3.50 1.85
CA LEU A 31 -5.54 3.06 3.23
C LEU A 31 -4.27 3.67 3.80
N VAL A 32 -4.37 4.35 4.94
CA VAL A 32 -3.25 5.04 5.59
C VAL A 32 -3.09 4.50 7.01
N VAL A 33 -1.89 4.03 7.33
CA VAL A 33 -1.54 3.47 8.64
C VAL A 33 -0.31 4.19 9.20
N GLY A 34 -0.38 4.63 10.45
CA GLY A 34 0.72 5.30 11.16
C GLY A 34 0.74 4.94 12.63
N ILE A 35 1.87 4.46 13.16
CA ILE A 35 1.95 3.95 14.54
C ILE A 35 3.17 4.56 15.24
N ASP A 36 2.91 5.41 16.24
CA ASP A 36 3.94 5.93 17.15
C ASP A 36 3.87 5.25 18.51
N ASN A 37 2.66 4.98 19.00
CA ASN A 37 2.41 4.54 20.36
C ASN A 37 2.35 3.01 20.49
N TYR A 38 3.47 2.35 20.21
CA TYR A 38 3.63 0.93 20.53
C TYR A 38 3.54 0.66 22.04
N LYS A 39 3.17 -0.59 22.38
CA LYS A 39 2.91 -1.00 23.77
C LYS A 39 4.14 -0.86 24.67
N GLN A 40 5.31 -1.21 24.16
CA GLN A 40 6.57 -0.99 24.85
C GLN A 40 7.01 0.46 24.68
N ALA A 41 7.45 1.09 25.77
CA ALA A 41 7.82 2.51 25.74
C ALA A 41 9.06 2.78 24.87
N ASP A 42 9.98 1.82 24.82
CA ASP A 42 11.24 1.92 24.07
C ASP A 42 11.02 1.82 22.56
N ASP A 43 9.97 1.11 22.14
CA ASP A 43 9.55 0.94 20.74
C ASP A 43 8.66 2.08 20.24
N ARG A 44 8.48 3.16 21.01
CA ARG A 44 7.67 4.28 20.52
C ARG A 44 8.39 5.00 19.39
N LEU A 45 7.64 5.62 18.48
CA LEU A 45 8.14 6.54 17.47
C LEU A 45 7.59 7.95 17.73
N LYS A 46 7.94 8.93 16.89
CA LYS A 46 7.44 10.31 17.02
C LYS A 46 6.85 10.87 15.73
N GLY A 47 7.06 10.22 14.61
CA GLY A 47 6.79 10.74 13.28
C GLY A 47 5.89 9.87 12.43
N ALA A 48 5.63 8.62 12.78
CA ALA A 48 4.77 7.76 11.99
C ALA A 48 3.31 8.24 11.97
N VAL A 49 2.80 8.76 13.09
CA VAL A 49 1.46 9.37 13.11
C VAL A 49 1.45 10.70 12.36
N ASN A 50 2.55 11.45 12.39
CA ASN A 50 2.65 12.69 11.64
C ASN A 50 2.68 12.42 10.12
N ASP A 51 3.38 11.38 9.69
CA ASP A 51 3.41 10.89 8.31
C ASP A 51 2.01 10.51 7.83
N ALA A 52 1.29 9.69 8.61
CA ALA A 52 -0.08 9.29 8.27
C ALA A 52 -1.02 10.49 8.17
N LYS A 53 -0.90 11.49 9.06
CA LYS A 53 -1.69 12.73 8.98
C LYS A 53 -1.34 13.57 7.75
N LEU A 54 -0.04 13.71 7.46
CA LEU A 54 0.45 14.45 6.31
C LEU A 54 -0.02 13.82 5.00
N LEU A 55 0.16 12.51 4.83
CA LEU A 55 -0.29 11.76 3.66
C LEU A 55 -1.81 11.77 3.53
N THR A 56 -2.55 11.62 4.64
CA THR A 56 -4.03 11.73 4.62
C THR A 56 -4.47 13.06 4.04
N LYS A 57 -3.83 14.17 4.44
CA LYS A 57 -4.12 15.50 3.90
C LYS A 57 -3.77 15.56 2.41
N SER A 58 -2.54 15.22 2.03
CA SER A 58 -2.09 15.30 0.62
C SER A 58 -2.92 14.44 -0.32
N LEU A 59 -3.30 13.22 0.09
CA LEU A 59 -4.16 12.33 -0.70
C LEU A 59 -5.56 12.92 -0.88
N ARG A 60 -6.16 13.46 0.18
CA ARG A 60 -7.50 14.08 0.11
C ARG A 60 -7.51 15.35 -0.74
N ASP A 61 -6.47 16.18 -0.64
CA ASP A 61 -6.32 17.37 -1.48
C ASP A 61 -6.23 17.01 -2.97
N ASN A 62 -5.70 15.82 -3.28
CA ASN A 62 -5.65 15.24 -4.62
C ASN A 62 -6.89 14.38 -4.98
N GLN A 63 -8.00 14.55 -4.26
CA GLN A 63 -9.28 13.88 -4.53
C GLN A 63 -9.23 12.34 -4.45
N VAL A 64 -8.22 11.77 -3.77
CA VAL A 64 -8.17 10.34 -3.46
C VAL A 64 -9.28 9.99 -2.47
N ILE A 65 -9.99 8.89 -2.74
CA ILE A 65 -11.08 8.40 -1.89
C ILE A 65 -10.49 7.76 -0.64
N LEU A 66 -10.39 8.56 0.44
CA LEU A 66 -9.86 8.18 1.75
C LEU A 66 -10.84 8.59 2.87
N PRO A 67 -11.83 7.75 3.19
CA PRO A 67 -12.74 7.97 4.30
C PRO A 67 -12.02 7.75 5.64
N ASN A 68 -12.55 8.30 6.73
CA ASN A 68 -11.83 8.33 8.03
C ASN A 68 -11.56 6.94 8.60
N GLU A 69 -12.39 5.95 8.29
CA GLU A 69 -12.28 4.58 8.77
C GLU A 69 -11.12 3.81 8.10
N ARG A 70 -10.49 4.41 7.08
CA ARG A 70 -9.27 3.91 6.42
C ARG A 70 -8.02 4.70 6.81
N VAL A 71 -8.10 5.51 7.87
CA VAL A 71 -6.94 6.17 8.50
C VAL A 71 -6.76 5.55 9.88
N LEU A 72 -5.81 4.62 10.01
CA LEU A 72 -5.60 3.85 11.23
C LEU A 72 -4.35 4.37 11.94
N LEU A 73 -4.54 4.93 13.13
CA LEU A 73 -3.48 5.53 13.93
C LEU A 73 -3.31 4.79 15.25
N ASP A 74 -2.07 4.56 15.67
CA ASP A 74 -1.72 4.00 16.98
C ASP A 74 -2.54 2.75 17.33
N GLU A 75 -3.30 2.75 18.44
CA GLU A 75 -4.11 1.62 18.89
C GLU A 75 -5.21 1.17 17.93
N GLN A 76 -5.53 1.99 16.91
CA GLN A 76 -6.48 1.63 15.87
C GLN A 76 -5.84 0.78 14.78
N ALA A 77 -4.51 0.83 14.63
CA ALA A 77 -3.76 0.05 13.66
C ALA A 77 -3.52 -1.38 14.16
N THR A 78 -4.60 -2.08 14.48
CA THR A 78 -4.57 -3.52 14.79
C THR A 78 -4.59 -4.33 13.50
N ARG A 79 -4.10 -5.58 13.56
CA ARG A 79 -4.14 -6.48 12.40
C ARG A 79 -5.55 -6.65 11.85
N ALA A 80 -6.53 -6.87 12.74
CA ALA A 80 -7.91 -7.00 12.33
C ALA A 80 -8.43 -5.76 11.58
N ASN A 81 -8.10 -4.56 12.07
CA ASN A 81 -8.55 -3.31 11.45
C ASN A 81 -7.86 -3.04 10.11
N VAL A 82 -6.56 -3.30 9.99
CA VAL A 82 -5.82 -3.13 8.73
C VAL A 82 -6.38 -4.06 7.64
N ILE A 83 -6.55 -5.35 7.95
CA ILE A 83 -7.11 -6.32 7.01
C ILE A 83 -8.56 -5.98 6.64
N GLN A 84 -9.37 -5.53 7.61
CA GLN A 84 -10.75 -5.13 7.33
C GLN A 84 -10.81 -3.87 6.46
N ALA A 85 -9.95 -2.88 6.72
CA ALA A 85 -9.88 -1.65 5.94
C ALA A 85 -9.43 -1.93 4.50
N TRP A 86 -8.47 -2.83 4.29
CA TRP A 86 -8.06 -3.32 2.98
C TRP A 86 -9.23 -3.98 2.23
N ARG A 87 -9.93 -4.92 2.87
CA ARG A 87 -11.10 -5.59 2.27
C ARG A 87 -12.24 -4.62 1.93
N ASN A 88 -12.50 -3.66 2.81
CA ASN A 88 -13.51 -2.62 2.56
C ASN A 88 -13.12 -1.74 1.37
N MET A 89 -11.84 -1.42 1.24
CA MET A 89 -11.32 -0.67 0.10
C MET A 89 -11.55 -1.43 -1.22
N LEU A 90 -11.23 -2.72 -1.26
CA LEU A 90 -11.49 -3.58 -2.42
C LEU A 90 -12.98 -3.64 -2.78
N ALA A 91 -13.87 -3.71 -1.79
CA ALA A 91 -15.32 -3.77 -2.02
C ALA A 91 -15.92 -2.44 -2.54
N GLN A 92 -15.22 -1.32 -2.33
CA GLN A 92 -15.65 0.02 -2.75
C GLN A 92 -15.06 0.43 -4.11
N ALA A 93 -13.95 -0.17 -4.50
CA ALA A 93 -13.25 0.11 -5.76
C ALA A 93 -13.85 -0.68 -6.93
N ASN A 94 -13.61 -0.21 -8.15
CA ASN A 94 -13.94 -0.92 -9.38
C ASN A 94 -12.67 -1.52 -9.98
N PRO A 95 -12.76 -2.64 -10.73
CA PRO A 95 -11.62 -3.16 -11.48
C PRO A 95 -10.97 -2.07 -12.34
N GLY A 96 -9.64 -1.97 -12.27
CA GLY A 96 -8.82 -0.94 -12.91
C GLY A 96 -8.54 0.30 -12.06
N ASP A 97 -9.27 0.51 -10.97
CA ASP A 97 -8.96 1.58 -9.99
C ASP A 97 -7.59 1.35 -9.34
N THR A 98 -6.99 2.43 -8.82
CA THR A 98 -5.73 2.39 -8.08
C THR A 98 -5.99 2.36 -6.58
N LEU A 99 -5.34 1.43 -5.89
CA LEU A 99 -5.35 1.27 -4.44
C LEU A 99 -4.01 1.73 -3.88
N ILE A 100 -4.03 2.75 -3.03
CA ILE A 100 -2.86 3.31 -2.38
C ILE A 100 -2.85 2.78 -0.95
N PHE A 101 -1.82 2.06 -0.56
CA PHE A 101 -1.61 1.65 0.83
C PHE A 101 -0.35 2.32 1.34
N THR A 102 -0.46 3.19 2.34
CA THR A 102 0.70 3.81 2.99
C THR A 102 0.84 3.30 4.42
N TYR A 103 2.04 2.88 4.78
CA TYR A 103 2.39 2.43 6.10
C TYR A 103 3.60 3.21 6.62
N ALA A 104 3.49 3.75 7.83
CA ALA A 104 4.59 4.33 8.59
C ALA A 104 4.60 3.71 9.99
N GLY A 105 5.74 3.18 10.42
CA GLY A 105 5.85 2.47 11.68
C GLY A 105 7.11 1.61 11.72
N HIS A 106 7.17 0.70 12.68
CA HIS A 106 8.23 -0.30 12.75
C HIS A 106 8.09 -1.38 11.68
N GLY A 107 9.21 -1.79 11.11
CA GLY A 107 9.37 -3.11 10.51
C GLY A 107 10.21 -4.01 11.41
N SER A 108 10.09 -5.32 11.20
CA SER A 108 10.83 -6.35 11.94
C SER A 108 11.15 -7.51 11.01
N GLN A 109 11.89 -8.49 11.53
CA GLN A 109 12.17 -9.77 10.91
C GLN A 109 11.74 -10.90 11.85
N LYS A 110 11.16 -11.96 11.30
CA LYS A 110 10.78 -13.17 12.03
C LYS A 110 11.36 -14.40 11.37
N GLU A 111 11.53 -15.49 12.13
CA GLU A 111 11.91 -16.77 11.52
C GLU A 111 10.89 -17.16 10.46
N ASP A 112 11.37 -17.35 9.23
CA ASP A 112 10.59 -17.67 8.03
C ASP A 112 9.64 -18.85 8.29
N ALA A 113 8.36 -18.58 8.06
CA ALA A 113 7.28 -19.55 8.13
C ALA A 113 6.84 -19.98 6.73
N GLU A 114 6.40 -21.23 6.57
CA GLU A 114 6.05 -21.79 5.26
C GLU A 114 5.14 -20.86 4.40
N PRO A 115 5.47 -20.65 3.10
CA PRO A 115 6.60 -21.20 2.35
C PRO A 115 7.98 -20.67 2.78
N LYS A 116 8.97 -21.55 2.86
CA LYS A 116 10.36 -21.16 3.16
C LYS A 116 11.10 -20.68 1.92
N ASP A 117 10.78 -19.49 1.47
CA ASP A 117 11.33 -18.90 0.26
C ASP A 117 12.41 -17.83 0.51
N GLU A 118 12.67 -17.48 1.77
CA GLU A 118 13.67 -16.45 2.09
C GLU A 118 15.13 -16.97 2.15
N PRO A 119 16.08 -16.36 1.41
CA PRO A 119 17.47 -16.78 1.38
C PRO A 119 18.19 -16.72 2.73
N ASP A 120 17.76 -15.81 3.60
CA ASP A 120 18.29 -15.63 4.97
C ASP A 120 17.42 -16.31 6.04
N LYS A 121 16.28 -16.88 5.63
CA LYS A 121 15.27 -17.55 6.48
C LYS A 121 14.58 -16.60 7.46
N GLN A 122 14.40 -15.35 7.08
CA GLN A 122 13.63 -14.40 7.86
C GLN A 122 12.56 -13.71 7.03
N ASP A 123 11.31 -13.74 7.49
CA ASP A 123 10.22 -12.95 6.91
C ASP A 123 10.32 -11.50 7.39
N GLU A 124 10.28 -10.55 6.47
CA GLU A 124 10.04 -9.15 6.81
C GLU A 124 8.58 -8.93 7.24
N THR A 125 8.39 -8.14 8.30
CA THR A 125 7.05 -7.85 8.81
C THR A 125 6.79 -6.37 9.05
N LEU A 126 5.53 -5.98 8.85
CA LEU A 126 5.00 -4.71 9.34
C LEU A 126 4.50 -4.89 10.79
N VAL A 127 5.10 -4.19 11.73
CA VAL A 127 4.72 -4.26 13.15
C VAL A 127 3.50 -3.39 13.43
N LEU A 128 2.36 -4.05 13.65
CA LEU A 128 1.10 -3.41 14.01
C LEU A 128 1.00 -3.22 15.53
N TYR A 129 -0.07 -2.56 15.98
CA TYR A 129 -0.24 -2.27 17.41
C TYR A 129 -0.34 -3.53 18.29
N ASP A 130 -0.92 -4.60 17.75
CA ASP A 130 -1.22 -5.83 18.48
C ASP A 130 -0.65 -7.12 17.88
N ASP A 131 -0.09 -7.06 16.68
CA ASP A 131 0.42 -8.21 15.93
C ASP A 131 1.34 -7.72 14.80
N GLU A 132 1.65 -8.59 13.84
CA GLU A 132 2.40 -8.27 12.62
C GLU A 132 1.68 -8.77 11.36
N ILE A 133 2.07 -8.23 10.20
CA ILE A 133 1.74 -8.76 8.88
C ILE A 133 3.05 -9.05 8.16
N SER A 134 3.28 -10.29 7.74
CA SER A 134 4.44 -10.65 6.92
C SER A 134 4.28 -10.17 5.48
N ASP A 135 5.41 -9.98 4.82
CA ASP A 135 5.54 -9.82 3.37
C ASP A 135 4.78 -10.89 2.56
N ASP A 136 4.78 -12.14 3.01
CA ASP A 136 4.01 -13.25 2.46
C ASP A 136 2.50 -13.01 2.50
N GLU A 137 2.02 -12.57 3.65
CA GLU A 137 0.62 -12.20 3.81
C GLU A 137 0.27 -10.99 2.95
N LEU A 138 1.15 -9.98 2.89
CA LEU A 138 0.98 -8.82 2.00
C LEU A 138 0.94 -9.24 0.53
N THR A 139 1.83 -10.13 0.12
CA THR A 139 1.92 -10.67 -1.24
C THR A 139 0.64 -11.40 -1.61
N ASP A 140 0.11 -12.25 -0.74
CA ASP A 140 -1.18 -12.92 -0.93
C ASP A 140 -2.34 -11.92 -1.07
N LEU A 141 -2.39 -10.87 -0.22
CA LEU A 141 -3.37 -9.80 -0.32
C LEU A 141 -3.30 -9.07 -1.67
N PHE A 142 -2.09 -8.79 -2.17
CA PHE A 142 -1.86 -8.09 -3.43
C PHE A 142 -2.18 -8.97 -4.65
N ILE A 143 -1.80 -10.24 -4.63
CA ILE A 143 -2.16 -11.23 -5.65
C ILE A 143 -3.68 -11.37 -5.76
N LYS A 144 -4.38 -11.42 -4.62
CA LYS A 144 -5.86 -11.48 -4.58
C LYS A 144 -6.50 -10.20 -5.12
N ALA A 145 -5.77 -9.08 -5.15
CA ALA A 145 -6.19 -7.79 -5.68
C ALA A 145 -5.72 -7.50 -7.12
N LYS A 146 -5.37 -8.52 -7.92
CA LYS A 146 -4.94 -8.39 -9.34
C LYS A 146 -5.88 -7.67 -10.31
N ALA A 147 -7.12 -7.40 -9.89
CA ALA A 147 -8.08 -6.63 -10.69
C ALA A 147 -7.85 -5.11 -10.60
N TYR A 148 -6.96 -4.67 -9.71
CA TYR A 148 -6.67 -3.27 -9.40
C TYR A 148 -5.19 -2.98 -9.63
N ASN A 149 -4.83 -1.71 -9.75
CA ASN A 149 -3.43 -1.28 -9.64
C ASN A 149 -3.14 -0.95 -8.17
N ILE A 150 -1.97 -1.31 -7.66
CA ILE A 150 -1.60 -1.10 -6.26
C ILE A 150 -0.36 -0.21 -6.20
N LEU A 151 -0.42 0.83 -5.39
CA LEU A 151 0.75 1.59 -4.95
C LEU A 151 0.92 1.34 -3.45
N PHE A 152 1.99 0.65 -3.07
CA PHE A 152 2.34 0.42 -1.69
C PHE A 152 3.54 1.32 -1.32
N LEU A 153 3.38 2.12 -0.27
CA LEU A 153 4.39 3.03 0.27
C LEU A 153 4.70 2.59 1.70
N ALA A 154 5.91 2.08 1.94
CA ALA A 154 6.33 1.62 3.27
C ALA A 154 7.50 2.47 3.79
N ASP A 155 7.19 3.31 4.78
CA ASP A 155 8.17 4.12 5.51
C ASP A 155 8.52 3.44 6.84
N ALA A 156 9.22 2.31 6.73
CA ALA A 156 9.64 1.43 7.82
C ALA A 156 11.03 0.82 7.52
N CYS A 157 11.78 0.44 8.55
CA CYS A 157 13.02 -0.34 8.37
C CYS A 157 12.69 -1.76 7.89
N HIS A 158 13.60 -2.43 7.17
CA HIS A 158 13.40 -3.78 6.65
C HIS A 158 12.11 -3.95 5.81
N ALA A 159 11.66 -2.88 5.15
CA ALA A 159 10.63 -3.00 4.12
C ALA A 159 11.24 -3.38 2.75
N ALA A 160 12.54 -3.71 2.68
CA ALA A 160 13.29 -3.81 1.44
C ALA A 160 13.65 -5.25 1.04
N GLY A 161 13.76 -6.18 2.00
CA GLY A 161 13.62 -7.63 1.86
C GLY A 161 14.16 -8.25 0.56
N LEU A 162 15.37 -7.85 0.15
CA LEU A 162 16.20 -8.46 -0.89
C LEU A 162 17.64 -8.00 -0.64
N THR A 163 18.32 -8.68 0.31
CA THR A 163 19.78 -8.82 0.51
C THR A 163 20.50 -8.10 1.67
N ARG A 164 20.99 -8.94 2.61
CA ARG A 164 22.21 -9.02 3.46
C ARG A 164 22.79 -7.81 4.25
N ASP A 165 22.66 -7.90 5.59
CA ASP A 165 23.45 -7.40 6.76
C ASP A 165 24.19 -6.03 6.78
N GLY A 166 23.84 -5.15 7.73
CA GLY A 166 24.55 -3.89 7.97
C GLY A 166 24.27 -3.16 9.31
N GLU A 167 25.00 -2.07 9.49
CA GLU A 167 25.43 -1.48 10.77
C GLU A 167 24.33 -0.71 11.56
N PRO A 168 24.42 -0.65 12.90
CA PRO A 168 23.42 0.01 13.75
C PRO A 168 23.38 1.52 13.55
N ALA A 169 22.17 2.08 13.42
CA ALA A 169 21.99 3.51 13.22
C ALA A 169 22.07 4.37 14.49
N THR A 170 22.45 5.63 14.29
CA THR A 170 22.65 6.65 15.33
C THR A 170 21.39 7.48 15.64
N CYS A 171 20.23 7.07 15.11
CA CYS A 171 18.97 7.80 15.14
C CYS A 171 17.84 6.96 15.78
N ARG A 172 16.65 7.55 16.00
CA ARG A 172 15.46 6.78 16.34
C ARG A 172 15.03 5.98 15.09
N SER A 173 15.43 4.72 15.07
CA SER A 173 15.21 3.80 13.95
C SER A 173 13.78 3.27 13.95
N ARG A 174 13.20 3.08 12.76
CA ARG A 174 11.93 2.38 12.53
C ARG A 174 12.09 0.85 12.48
N PHE A 175 13.05 0.32 13.23
CA PHE A 175 13.25 -1.12 13.42
C PHE A 175 12.83 -1.50 14.84
N ALA A 176 12.13 -2.62 14.98
CA ALA A 176 11.81 -3.19 16.28
C ALA A 176 12.43 -4.59 16.41
N ASP A 177 13.22 -4.83 17.45
CA ASP A 177 13.72 -6.17 17.81
C ASP A 177 12.60 -6.93 18.53
N THR A 178 11.64 -7.43 17.76
CA THR A 178 10.42 -8.02 18.32
C THR A 178 10.64 -9.49 18.67
N THR A 179 11.12 -9.77 19.87
CA THR A 179 10.92 -11.09 20.51
C THR A 179 9.48 -11.20 21.01
N PHE A 180 8.49 -11.28 20.11
CA PHE A 180 7.11 -11.57 20.51
C PHE A 180 7.07 -12.91 21.24
N HIS A 181 6.90 -12.86 22.57
CA HIS A 181 6.63 -14.04 23.37
C HIS A 181 5.29 -14.65 22.93
N ARG A 182 5.40 -15.61 22.01
CA ARG A 182 4.47 -16.64 21.57
C ARG A 182 3.20 -16.76 22.43
N GLN A 183 2.24 -15.86 22.23
CA GLN A 183 0.85 -16.16 22.48
C GLN A 183 0.20 -16.26 21.11
N ALA A 184 0.17 -17.49 20.59
CA ALA A 184 -0.50 -17.81 19.33
C ALA A 184 -1.97 -17.43 19.45
N SER A 185 -2.32 -16.25 18.95
CA SER A 185 -3.70 -15.99 18.54
C SER A 185 -3.99 -16.97 17.41
N PRO A 186 -5.12 -17.70 17.44
CA PRO A 186 -5.45 -18.62 16.36
C PRO A 186 -5.55 -17.81 15.06
N LEU A 187 -4.66 -18.11 14.12
CA LEU A 187 -4.68 -17.57 12.76
C LEU A 187 -6.11 -17.67 12.26
N SER A 188 -6.74 -16.53 11.95
CA SER A 188 -7.87 -16.55 11.04
C SER A 188 -7.32 -17.11 9.74
N THR A 189 -7.65 -18.36 9.40
CA THR A 189 -7.07 -19.10 8.27
C THR A 189 -7.33 -18.34 6.97
N ILE A 190 -6.37 -17.50 6.59
CA ILE A 190 -6.19 -17.10 5.20
C ILE A 190 -5.46 -18.30 4.59
N GLU A 191 -6.09 -18.99 3.66
CA GLU A 191 -5.37 -19.99 2.85
C GLU A 191 -4.34 -19.22 2.02
N ILE A 192 -3.09 -19.26 2.48
CA ILE A 192 -1.91 -18.79 1.75
C ILE A 192 -1.73 -19.77 0.59
N SER A 193 -1.97 -19.29 -0.63
CA SER A 193 -1.64 -20.10 -1.81
C SER A 193 -0.12 -20.20 -1.90
N THR A 194 0.43 -21.41 -1.79
CA THR A 194 1.86 -21.72 -1.94
C THR A 194 2.49 -20.83 -3.00
N LEU A 195 3.37 -19.93 -2.57
CA LEU A 195 4.07 -19.01 -3.46
C LEU A 195 4.97 -19.87 -4.36
N GLY A 196 4.79 -19.70 -5.68
CA GLY A 196 5.58 -20.38 -6.71
C GLY A 196 6.80 -19.54 -7.06
N ASP A 197 7.68 -20.10 -7.91
CA ASP A 197 8.93 -19.49 -8.39
C ASP A 197 8.86 -17.95 -8.56
N GLU A 198 9.92 -17.24 -8.17
CA GLU A 198 10.03 -15.76 -8.23
C GLU A 198 9.56 -15.15 -9.57
N GLN A 199 9.80 -15.85 -10.68
CA GLN A 199 9.42 -15.41 -12.02
C GLN A 199 7.91 -15.48 -12.27
N GLU A 200 7.21 -16.42 -11.64
CA GLU A 200 5.75 -16.51 -11.62
C GLU A 200 5.14 -15.43 -10.71
N ASN A 201 5.75 -15.17 -9.54
CA ASN A 201 5.33 -14.09 -8.65
C ASN A 201 5.51 -12.70 -9.29
N THR A 202 6.60 -12.49 -10.04
CA THR A 202 6.84 -11.23 -10.77
C THR A 202 5.76 -10.96 -11.81
N ALA A 203 5.31 -12.00 -12.53
CA ALA A 203 4.20 -11.88 -13.47
C ALA A 203 2.85 -11.62 -12.77
N ARG A 204 2.67 -12.16 -11.56
CA ARG A 204 1.45 -12.02 -10.75
C ARG A 204 1.36 -10.69 -10.00
N LEU A 205 2.46 -9.94 -9.87
CA LEU A 205 2.55 -8.64 -9.20
C LEU A 205 2.83 -7.47 -10.15
N ASN A 206 2.63 -7.64 -11.45
CA ASN A 206 2.84 -6.58 -12.44
C ASN A 206 1.93 -5.34 -12.25
N HIS A 207 0.88 -5.49 -11.43
CA HIS A 207 -0.04 -4.44 -11.02
C HIS A 207 0.37 -3.74 -9.72
N LEU A 208 1.48 -4.14 -9.08
CA LEU A 208 2.03 -3.54 -7.86
C LEU A 208 3.20 -2.62 -8.18
N THR A 209 3.13 -1.39 -7.69
CA THR A 209 4.27 -0.49 -7.53
C THR A 209 4.57 -0.38 -6.04
N PHE A 210 5.78 -0.77 -5.65
CA PHE A 210 6.24 -0.68 -4.27
C PHE A 210 7.34 0.36 -4.14
N ILE A 211 7.24 1.23 -3.13
CA ILE A 211 8.25 2.23 -2.78
C ILE A 211 8.54 2.11 -1.29
N SER A 212 9.77 1.73 -0.95
CA SER A 212 10.26 1.57 0.43
C SER A 212 11.21 2.72 0.82
N ALA A 213 11.29 2.99 2.13
CA ALA A 213 12.19 4.02 2.67
C ALA A 213 13.64 3.54 2.83
N ALA A 214 13.87 2.23 2.67
CA ALA A 214 15.17 1.61 2.68
C ALA A 214 15.37 0.82 1.38
N ASP A 215 16.59 0.88 0.86
CA ASP A 215 17.06 0.11 -0.32
C ASP A 215 17.69 -1.24 0.09
N SER A 216 17.81 -1.48 1.40
CA SER A 216 18.23 -2.76 1.98
C SER A 216 17.83 -2.81 3.44
N ASP A 217 17.73 -4.02 3.98
CA ASP A 217 17.38 -4.34 5.37
C ASP A 217 18.41 -3.82 6.38
N ASN A 218 19.52 -3.29 5.89
CA ASN A 218 20.63 -2.78 6.67
C ASN A 218 20.56 -1.29 6.96
N VAL A 219 19.65 -0.61 6.26
CA VAL A 219 19.50 0.83 6.38
C VAL A 219 18.38 1.06 7.37
N SER A 220 18.76 1.47 8.57
CA SER A 220 17.77 2.01 9.48
C SER A 220 17.17 3.29 8.88
N VAL A 221 15.86 3.28 8.73
CA VAL A 221 15.04 4.43 8.41
C VAL A 221 14.89 5.28 9.67
N CYS A 222 15.47 6.48 9.62
CA CYS A 222 15.45 7.44 10.71
C CYS A 222 14.25 8.38 10.63
N GLU A 223 13.79 8.85 11.79
CA GLU A 223 12.90 10.02 11.86
C GLU A 223 13.70 11.32 11.82
N TYR A 224 13.25 12.26 10.98
CA TYR A 224 13.84 13.60 10.86
C TYR A 224 12.82 14.66 11.24
N THR A 225 13.30 15.76 11.85
CA THR A 225 12.47 16.94 12.05
C THR A 225 12.54 17.82 10.81
N PHE A 226 11.40 18.09 10.19
CA PHE A 226 11.31 18.91 8.98
C PHE A 226 10.80 20.33 9.28
N GLU A 227 10.49 21.08 8.22
CA GLU A 227 10.12 22.50 8.26
C GLU A 227 8.88 22.82 9.10
N ASP A 228 7.99 21.84 9.31
CA ASP A 228 6.81 22.00 10.15
C ASP A 228 7.09 21.79 11.65
N GLY A 229 8.35 21.51 12.00
CA GLY A 229 8.80 21.29 13.36
C GLY A 229 8.39 19.94 13.95
N GLN A 230 7.80 19.04 13.16
CA GLN A 230 7.42 17.69 13.57
C GLN A 230 8.41 16.66 13.05
N ALA A 231 8.48 15.51 13.72
CA ALA A 231 9.23 14.36 13.25
C ALA A 231 8.44 13.66 12.12
N HIS A 232 9.14 13.20 11.09
CA HIS A 232 8.60 12.46 9.95
C HIS A 232 9.60 11.42 9.43
N GLY A 233 9.10 10.41 8.73
CA GLY A 233 9.90 9.57 7.84
C GLY A 233 10.19 10.30 6.53
N ALA A 234 11.39 10.10 5.99
CA ALA A 234 11.83 10.83 4.81
C ALA A 234 10.96 10.51 3.58
N LEU A 235 10.61 9.22 3.39
CA LEU A 235 9.79 8.78 2.26
C LEU A 235 8.41 9.43 2.30
N SER A 236 7.71 9.35 3.43
CA SER A 236 6.37 9.90 3.61
C SER A 236 6.36 11.42 3.41
N TRP A 237 7.38 12.10 3.94
CA TRP A 237 7.53 13.55 3.78
C TRP A 237 7.67 13.93 2.30
N PHE A 238 8.64 13.35 1.60
CA PHE A 238 8.91 13.71 0.20
C PHE A 238 7.81 13.26 -0.74
N PHE A 239 7.18 12.10 -0.50
CA PHE A 239 6.01 11.67 -1.27
C PHE A 239 4.82 12.64 -1.08
N ALA A 240 4.56 13.10 0.15
CA ALA A 240 3.53 14.08 0.40
C ALA A 240 3.82 15.44 -0.26
N LYS A 241 5.10 15.85 -0.35
CA LYS A 241 5.52 17.03 -1.10
C LYS A 241 5.35 16.84 -2.61
N ALA A 242 5.67 15.65 -3.14
CA ALA A 242 5.46 15.30 -4.53
C ALA A 242 3.98 15.47 -4.90
N LEU A 243 3.07 14.90 -4.10
CA LEU A 243 1.62 15.05 -4.26
C LEU A 243 1.13 16.51 -4.12
N ALA A 244 1.84 17.35 -3.38
CA ALA A 244 1.52 18.77 -3.28
C ALA A 244 2.01 19.60 -4.47
N GLY A 245 2.55 18.96 -5.51
CA GLY A 245 3.02 19.59 -6.74
C GLY A 245 4.48 20.05 -6.70
N TYR A 246 5.25 19.71 -5.66
CA TYR A 246 6.68 20.03 -5.61
C TYR A 246 7.52 19.18 -6.57
N ALA A 247 6.96 18.07 -7.06
CA ALA A 247 7.59 17.17 -8.03
C ALA A 247 6.96 17.26 -9.44
N ASP A 248 5.98 18.14 -9.65
CA ASP A 248 5.37 18.39 -10.96
C ASP A 248 6.32 19.23 -11.84
N GLY A 249 7.42 18.60 -12.24
CA GLY A 249 8.51 19.23 -13.00
C GLY A 249 8.09 19.60 -14.42
N ASN A 250 7.09 18.93 -14.96
CA ASN A 250 6.51 19.21 -16.28
C ASN A 250 5.28 20.14 -16.23
N HIS A 251 4.82 20.53 -15.04
CA HIS A 251 3.67 21.42 -14.78
C HIS A 251 2.33 20.92 -15.34
N ASN A 252 2.16 19.59 -15.45
CA ASN A 252 0.94 18.97 -15.95
C ASN A 252 -0.10 18.68 -14.86
N LYS A 253 0.20 19.00 -13.59
CA LYS A 253 -0.63 18.77 -12.41
C LYS A 253 -0.89 17.29 -12.09
N GLY A 254 -0.07 16.40 -12.65
CA GLY A 254 0.02 14.99 -12.30
C GLY A 254 1.35 14.70 -11.60
N LEU A 255 1.49 13.47 -11.11
CA LEU A 255 2.77 12.93 -10.64
C LEU A 255 3.08 11.71 -11.51
N GLU A 256 4.07 11.84 -12.39
CA GLU A 256 4.50 10.74 -13.24
C GLU A 256 5.62 9.93 -12.59
N ARG A 257 5.71 8.64 -12.95
CA ARG A 257 6.73 7.74 -12.38
C ARG A 257 8.16 8.24 -12.60
N ASP A 258 8.39 8.92 -13.72
CA ASP A 258 9.71 9.47 -14.06
C ASP A 258 10.06 10.70 -13.22
N GLU A 259 9.08 11.39 -12.65
CA GLU A 259 9.26 12.57 -11.79
C GLU A 259 9.65 12.20 -10.35
N LEU A 260 9.34 10.97 -9.92
CA LEU A 260 9.74 10.43 -8.62
C LEU A 260 11.25 10.13 -8.50
N ASN A 261 11.97 10.02 -9.62
CA ASN A 261 13.42 9.73 -9.63
C ASN A 261 14.30 10.94 -9.28
N PHE A 262 13.72 12.14 -9.18
CA PHE A 262 14.46 13.39 -8.97
C PHE A 262 14.23 14.02 -7.58
N ILE A 263 13.58 13.27 -6.68
CA ILE A 263 13.28 13.66 -5.29
C ILE A 263 14.16 12.84 -4.36
#